data_AF-A0A3V2NZX7-F1
#
_entry.id   AF-A0A3V2NZX7-F1
#
_cell.length_a   1.000
_cell.length_b   1.000
_cell.length_c   1.000
_cell.angle_alpha   90.00
_cell.angle_beta   90.00
_cell.angle_gamma   90.00
#
_symmetry.space_group_name_H-M   'P 1'
#
loop_
_entity.id
_entity.type
_entity.pdbx_description
1 polymer ?
#
loop_
_entity_poly.entity_id
_entity_poly.type
_entity_poly.pdbx_seq_one_letter_code
_entity_poly.pdbx_strand_id
1 'polypeptide(L)' 'MGSGTTGVAALKTGRKFIGIETSSHYFEVAARRFRETITTTISTT' A
#
# COMPACT_ATOMS: atom_id res chain seq x y z
N MET A 1 -6.31 1.84 -9.00
CA MET A 1 -5.17 1.09 -8.44
C MET A 1 -5.53 -0.33 -7.99
N GLY A 2 -6.82 -0.68 -7.95
CA GLY A 2 -7.32 -1.94 -7.41
C GLY A 2 -6.99 -2.09 -5.93
N SER A 3 -6.68 -3.32 -5.54
CA SER A 3 -6.32 -3.64 -4.16
C SER A 3 -4.93 -3.13 -3.71
N GLY A 4 -4.19 -2.40 -4.56
CA GLY A 4 -2.91 -1.78 -4.18
C GLY A 4 -1.70 -2.70 -4.10
N THR A 5 -1.72 -3.88 -4.73
CA THR A 5 -0.60 -4.86 -4.73
C THR A 5 0.73 -4.26 -5.18
N THR A 6 0.73 -3.47 -6.26
CA THR A 6 1.93 -2.79 -6.78
C THR A 6 2.50 -1.80 -5.77
N GLY A 7 1.64 -1.05 -5.08
CA GLY A 7 2.07 -0.12 -4.03
C GLY A 7 2.67 -0.84 -2.82
N VAL A 8 2.12 -2.00 -2.43
CA VAL A 8 2.69 -2.83 -1.35
C VAL A 8 4.08 -3.32 -1.73
N ALA A 9 4.27 -3.81 -2.97
CA ALA A 9 5.57 -4.23 -3.46
C ALA A 9 6.58 -3.06 -3.51
N ALA A 10 6.13 -1.87 -3.94
CA ALA A 10 6.96 -0.68 -3.92
C ALA A 10 7.41 -0.30 -2.51
N LEU A 11 6.49 -0.25 -1.54
CA LEU A 11 6.81 0.00 -0.12
C LEU A 11 7.82 -1.01 0.43
N LYS A 12 7.60 -2.31 0.20
CA LYS A 12 8.51 -3.39 0.66
C LYS A 12 9.90 -3.34 0.03
N THR A 13 10.04 -2.71 -1.14
CA THR A 13 11.30 -2.59 -1.87
C THR A 13 11.92 -1.20 -1.76
N GLY A 14 11.41 -0.35 -0.87
CA GLY A 14 11.94 1.01 -0.66
C GLY A 14 11.71 1.98 -1.82
N ARG A 15 10.68 1.73 -2.65
CA ARG A 15 10.36 2.54 -3.84
C ARG A 15 9.18 3.47 -3.58
N LYS A 16 9.22 4.66 -4.17
CA LYS A 16 8.09 5.60 -4.19
C LYS A 16 6.98 5.06 -5.09
N PHE A 17 5.73 5.30 -4.72
CA PHE A 17 4.56 4.86 -5.47
C PHE A 17 3.42 5.89 -5.37
N ILE A 18 2.72 6.13 -6.48
CA ILE A 18 1.49 6.93 -6.54
C ILE A 18 0.44 6.09 -7.26
N GLY A 19 -0.76 5.99 -6.68
CA GLY A 19 -1.88 5.27 -7.28
C GLY A 19 -3.17 6.07 -7.13
N ILE A 20 -3.99 6.07 -8.18
CA ILE A 20 -5.33 6.66 -8.18
C ILE A 20 -6.34 5.52 -8.24
N GLU A 21 -7.40 5.62 -7.45
CA GLU A 21 -8.49 4.65 -7.39
C GLU A 21 -9.82 5.38 -7.27
N THR A 22 -10.80 4.96 -8.07
CA THR A 22 -12.12 5.59 -8.14
C THR A 22 -13.18 4.82 -7.35
N SER A 23 -12.99 3.52 -7.15
CA SER A 23 -13.85 2.69 -6.31
C SER A 23 -13.51 2.92 -4.83
N SER A 24 -14.49 3.38 -4.06
CA SER A 24 -14.37 3.54 -2.60
C SER A 24 -13.96 2.23 -1.92
N HIS A 25 -14.56 1.11 -2.32
CA HIS A 25 -14.23 -0.22 -1.81
C HIS A 25 -12.75 -0.55 -2.02
N TYR A 26 -12.23 -0.40 -3.24
CA TYR A 26 -10.83 -0.72 -3.51
C TYR A 26 -9.86 0.28 -2.86
N PHE A 27 -10.25 1.54 -2.74
CA PHE A 27 -9.48 2.54 -2.01
C PHE A 27 -9.29 2.14 -0.54
N GLU A 28 -10.36 1.74 0.15
CA GLU A 28 -10.28 1.29 1.54
C GLU A 28 -9.42 0.02 1.70
N VAL A 29 -9.58 -0.94 0.78
CA VAL A 29 -8.77 -2.16 0.75
C VAL A 29 -7.29 -1.83 0.59
N ALA A 30 -6.93 -0.97 -0.37
CA ALA A 30 -5.55 -0.56 -0.60
C ALA A 30 -4.98 0.20 0.61
N ALA A 31 -5.75 1.15 1.18
CA ALA A 31 -5.34 1.95 2.33
C ALA A 31 -5.08 1.11 3.59
N ARG A 32 -5.87 0.06 3.83
CA ARG A 32 -5.61 -0.90 4.92
C ARG A 32 -4.28 -1.62 4.71
N ARG A 33 -4.04 -2.16 3.52
CA ARG A 33 -2.81 -2.91 3.20
C ARG A 33 -1.54 -2.06 3.29
N PHE A 34 -1.62 -0.78 2.92
CA PHE A 34 -0.50 0.16 3.08
C PHE A 34 -0.16 0.41 4.54
N ARG A 35 -1.17 0.64 5.39
CA ARG A 35 -0.95 0.81 6.84
C ARG A 35 -0.28 -0.41 7.46
N GLU A 36 -0.79 -1.61 7.19
CA GLU A 36 -0.20 -2.88 7.66
C GLU A 36 1.26 -3.04 7.20
N THR A 37 1.55 -2.71 5.94
CA THR A 37 2.90 -2.79 5.37
C THR A 37 3.85 -1.81 6.04
N ILE A 38 3.44 -0.56 6.24
CA ILE A 38 4.24 0.48 6.89
C ILE A 38 4.57 0.09 8.34
N THR A 39 3.59 -0.35 9.13
CA THR A 39 3.81 -0.78 10.52
C THR A 39 4.84 -1.90 10.62
N THR A 40 4.80 -2.86 9.69
CA THR A 40 5.75 -3.99 9.65
C THR A 40 7.18 -3.51 9.36
N THR A 41 7.36 -2.63 8.37
CA THR A 41 8.69 -2.15 7.97
C THR A 41 9.39 -1.38 9.09
N ILE A 42 8.67 -0.55 9.84
CA ILE A 42 9.26 0.26 10.92
C ILE A 42 9.67 -0.61 12.12
N SER A 43 8.99 -1.73 12.36
CA SER A 43 9.29 -2.62 13.49
C SER A 43 10.46 -3.58 13.25
N THR A 44 10.95 -3.67 12.00
CA THR A 44 12.01 -4.61 11.60
C THR A 44 13.36 -3.90 11.37
N THR A 45 13.45 -2.61 11.67
CA THR A 45 14.68 -1.80 11.59
C THR A 45 15.13 -1.44 12.99
#